data_AF-A0A1F9U8N1-F1
#
_entry.id   AF-A0A1F9U8N1-F1
#
_cell.length_a   1.000
_cell.length_b   1.000
_cell.length_c   1.000
_cell.angle_alpha   90.00
_cell.angle_beta   90.00
_cell.angle_gamma   90.00
#
_symmetry.space_group_name_H-M   'P 1'
#
loop_
_entity.id
_entity.type
_entity.pdbx_description
1 polymer ?
#
loop_
_entity_poly.entity_id
_entity_poly.type
_entity_poly.pdbx_seq_one_letter_code
_entity_poly.pdbx_strand_id
1 'polypeptide(L)'
;MKGMLNQKLENPKYKAGFEHSQRFFKLEVQILLALEDRGWSYEDLAKATGIHRQNIWRDLKNGGLHKASLDRVAHYAEALGLHAYHFLLNPKQERKILPRLEKALIAA
;
A
#
# COMPACT_ATOMS: atom_id res chain seq x y z
N MET A 1 13.27 26.93 5.31
CA MET A 1 14.23 26.01 4.67
C MET A 1 13.42 24.87 4.06
N LYS A 2 13.41 24.66 2.73
CA LYS A 2 12.71 23.50 2.15
C LYS A 2 13.47 22.24 2.58
N GLY A 3 12.80 21.28 3.23
CA GLY A 3 13.44 20.02 3.65
C GLY A 3 14.00 19.24 2.46
N MET A 4 14.99 18.36 2.71
CA MET A 4 15.73 17.62 1.67
C MET A 4 14.80 16.89 0.68
N LEU A 5 13.66 16.38 1.14
CA LEU A 5 12.64 15.79 0.28
C LEU A 5 12.04 16.80 -0.71
N ASN A 6 11.63 17.97 -0.23
CA ASN A 6 11.05 19.03 -1.06
C ASN A 6 12.03 19.50 -2.14
N GLN A 7 13.32 19.51 -1.84
CA GLN A 7 14.37 19.85 -2.80
C GLN A 7 14.55 18.77 -3.88
N LYS A 8 14.43 17.48 -3.52
CA LYS A 8 14.46 16.38 -4.50
C LYS A 8 13.21 16.34 -5.38
N LEU A 9 12.05 16.71 -4.84
CA LEU A 9 10.77 16.76 -5.57
C LEU A 9 10.70 17.87 -6.63
N GLU A 10 11.65 18.83 -6.64
CA GLU A 10 11.77 19.82 -7.71
C GLU A 10 12.30 19.22 -9.01
N ASN A 11 12.99 18.07 -8.95
CA ASN A 11 13.44 17.34 -10.14
C ASN A 11 12.27 16.52 -10.74
N PRO A 12 11.84 16.76 -12.00
CA PRO A 12 10.70 16.07 -12.60
C PRO A 12 10.84 14.55 -12.66
N LYS A 13 12.05 14.03 -12.91
CA LYS A 13 12.33 12.58 -12.98
C LYS A 13 12.25 11.95 -11.60
N TYR A 14 12.81 12.62 -10.58
CA TYR A 14 12.70 12.16 -9.20
C TYR A 14 11.26 12.23 -8.71
N LYS A 15 10.55 13.32 -9.01
CA LYS A 15 9.13 13.50 -8.68
C LYS A 15 8.27 12.40 -9.29
N ALA A 16 8.44 12.09 -10.58
CA ALA A 16 7.71 11.00 -11.23
C ALA A 16 7.99 9.63 -10.59
N GLY A 17 9.26 9.35 -10.25
CA GLY A 17 9.64 8.13 -9.52
C GLY A 17 9.05 8.09 -8.10
N PHE A 18 9.08 9.20 -7.38
CA PHE A 18 8.52 9.35 -6.05
C PHE A 18 6.99 9.17 -6.07
N GLU A 19 6.27 9.84 -6.97
CA GLU A 19 4.82 9.72 -7.13
C GLU A 19 4.42 8.29 -7.52
N HIS A 20 5.23 7.62 -8.35
CA HIS A 20 5.03 6.21 -8.68
C HIS A 20 5.22 5.31 -7.44
N SER A 21 6.33 5.47 -6.71
CA SER A 21 6.61 4.73 -5.48
C SER A 21 5.60 5.00 -4.37
N GLN A 22 5.12 6.24 -4.24
CA GLN A 22 4.13 6.66 -3.25
C GLN A 22 2.78 5.95 -3.46
N ARG A 23 2.41 5.62 -4.71
CA ARG A 23 1.20 4.84 -4.99
C ARG A 23 1.28 3.43 -4.38
N PHE A 24 2.45 2.80 -4.39
CA PHE A 24 2.67 1.49 -3.75
C PHE A 24 2.73 1.62 -2.22
N PHE A 25 3.39 2.69 -1.77
CA PHE A 25 3.48 3.03 -0.35
C PHE A 25 2.10 3.13 0.31
N LYS A 26 1.05 3.57 -0.42
CA LYS A 26 -0.32 3.61 0.11
C LYS A 26 -0.84 2.24 0.58
N LEU A 27 -0.57 1.15 -0.15
CA LEU A 27 -1.07 -0.18 0.21
C LEU A 27 -0.23 -0.80 1.34
N GLU A 28 1.10 -0.69 1.24
CA GLU A 28 2.02 -1.18 2.27
C GLU A 28 1.76 -0.47 3.61
N VAL A 29 1.53 0.85 3.59
CA VAL A 29 1.16 1.62 4.77
C VAL A 29 -0.17 1.17 5.37
N GLN A 30 -1.19 0.88 4.56
CA GLN A 30 -2.47 0.37 5.08
C GLN A 30 -2.28 -0.94 5.86
N ILE A 31 -1.47 -1.86 5.34
CA ILE A 31 -1.16 -3.13 6.01
C ILE A 31 -0.35 -2.89 7.28
N LEU A 32 0.66 -2.01 7.23
CA LEU A 32 1.50 -1.68 8.40
C LEU A 32 0.71 -1.00 9.52
N LEU A 33 -0.19 -0.06 9.19
CA LEU A 33 -1.08 0.57 10.16
C LEU A 33 -2.03 -0.45 10.78
N ALA A 34 -2.61 -1.35 9.98
CA ALA A 34 -3.48 -2.40 10.51
C ALA A 34 -2.73 -3.41 11.40
N LEU A 35 -1.44 -3.67 11.15
CA LEU A 35 -0.60 -4.44 12.05
C LEU A 35 -0.36 -3.70 13.36
N GLU A 36 -0.04 -2.41 13.29
CA GLU A 36 0.17 -1.55 14.46
C GLU A 36 -1.09 -1.46 15.34
N ASP A 37 -2.25 -1.21 14.74
CA ASP A 37 -3.55 -1.13 15.43
C ASP A 37 -3.89 -2.43 16.18
N ARG A 38 -3.46 -3.58 15.64
CA ARG A 38 -3.64 -4.90 16.26
C ARG A 38 -2.53 -5.29 17.23
N GLY A 39 -1.43 -4.53 17.30
CA GLY A 39 -0.23 -4.90 18.03
C GLY A 39 0.46 -6.15 17.46
N TRP A 40 0.32 -6.41 16.17
CA TRP A 40 0.86 -7.61 15.51
C TRP A 40 2.26 -7.39 14.96
N SER A 41 3.12 -8.38 15.17
CA SER A 41 4.41 -8.50 14.49
C SER A 41 4.25 -9.20 13.13
N TYR A 42 5.33 -9.22 12.33
CA TYR A 42 5.37 -10.02 11.10
C TYR A 42 5.26 -11.53 11.38
N GLU A 43 5.62 -11.99 12.58
CA GLU A 43 5.45 -13.38 12.98
C GLU A 43 3.97 -13.72 13.19
N ASP A 44 3.20 -12.78 13.73
CA ASP A 44 1.77 -12.96 13.96
C ASP A 44 1.01 -12.99 12.63
N LEU A 45 1.37 -12.10 11.70
CA LEU A 45 0.84 -12.14 10.34
C LEU A 45 1.21 -13.45 9.62
N ALA A 46 2.43 -13.95 9.81
CA ALA A 46 2.87 -15.23 9.23
C ALA A 46 2.01 -16.39 9.73
N LYS A 47 1.72 -16.43 11.03
CA LYS A 47 0.83 -17.43 11.64
C LYS A 47 -0.61 -17.32 11.11
N ALA A 48 -1.13 -16.11 11.00
CA ALA A 48 -2.51 -15.89 10.56
C ALA A 48 -2.73 -16.22 9.06
N THR A 49 -1.70 -16.03 8.23
CA THR A 49 -1.79 -16.17 6.77
C THR A 49 -1.20 -17.49 6.25
N GLY A 50 -0.41 -18.20 7.05
CA GLY A 50 0.41 -19.32 6.61
C GLY A 50 1.57 -18.93 5.69
N ILE A 51 1.81 -17.62 5.48
CA ILE A 51 2.88 -17.12 4.62
C ILE A 51 4.17 -17.02 5.44
N HIS A 52 5.28 -17.54 4.90
CA HIS A 52 6.57 -17.46 5.57
C HIS A 52 6.97 -16.01 5.88
N ARG A 53 7.41 -15.75 7.12
CA ARG A 53 7.80 -14.41 7.63
C ARG A 53 8.75 -13.65 6.70
N GLN A 54 9.69 -14.34 6.05
CA GLN A 54 10.64 -13.72 5.13
C GLN A 54 9.96 -13.16 3.86
N ASN A 55 8.88 -13.78 3.39
CA ASN A 55 8.09 -13.26 2.29
C ASN A 55 7.32 -12.00 2.73
N ILE A 56 6.69 -12.03 3.91
CA ILE A 56 6.03 -10.85 4.49
C ILE A 56 7.00 -9.68 4.65
N TRP A 57 8.19 -9.95 5.19
CA TRP A 57 9.23 -8.93 5.34
C TRP A 57 9.67 -8.34 3.98
N ARG A 58 9.85 -9.20 2.97
CA ARG A 58 10.19 -8.75 1.62
C ARG A 58 9.06 -7.89 1.04
N ASP A 59 7.82 -8.30 1.23
CA ASP A 59 6.65 -7.62 0.69
C ASP A 59 6.48 -6.23 1.34
N LEU A 60 6.51 -6.15 2.67
CA LEU A 60 6.19 -4.92 3.41
C LEU A 60 7.37 -3.99 3.65
N LYS A 61 8.59 -4.53 3.88
CA LYS A 61 9.77 -3.70 4.20
C LYS A 61 10.63 -3.36 2.99
N ASN A 62 10.77 -4.28 2.05
CA ASN A 62 11.57 -4.07 0.83
C ASN A 62 10.72 -3.57 -0.35
N GLY A 63 9.47 -3.16 -0.09
CA GLY A 63 8.53 -2.74 -1.12
C GLY A 63 8.25 -3.85 -2.13
N GLY A 64 8.24 -5.11 -1.72
CA GLY A 64 7.96 -6.25 -2.60
C GLY A 64 6.47 -6.41 -2.92
N LEU A 65 5.58 -5.71 -2.20
CA LEU A 65 4.14 -5.88 -2.29
C LEU A 65 3.60 -5.56 -3.69
N HIS A 66 4.22 -4.63 -4.43
CA HIS A 66 3.84 -4.34 -5.83
C HIS A 66 4.02 -5.54 -6.79
N LYS A 67 4.80 -6.56 -6.40
CA LYS A 67 4.98 -7.81 -7.16
C LYS A 67 4.16 -8.97 -6.58
N ALA A 68 3.45 -8.75 -5.48
CA ALA A 68 2.59 -9.76 -4.89
C ALA A 68 1.37 -10.00 -5.77
N SER A 69 0.86 -11.23 -5.79
CA SER A 69 -0.43 -11.52 -6.42
C SER A 69 -1.55 -10.82 -5.67
N LEU A 70 -2.66 -10.52 -6.36
CA LEU A 70 -3.86 -9.99 -5.71
C LEU A 70 -4.35 -10.93 -4.59
N ASP A 71 -4.24 -12.24 -4.81
CA ASP A 71 -4.52 -13.27 -3.81
C ASP A 71 -3.64 -13.14 -2.55
N ARG A 72 -2.36 -12.77 -2.69
CA ARG A 72 -1.49 -12.54 -1.53
C ARG A 72 -1.90 -11.30 -0.74
N VAL A 73 -2.30 -10.24 -1.44
CA VAL A 73 -2.84 -9.02 -0.80
C VAL A 73 -4.16 -9.31 -0.10
N ALA A 74 -5.04 -10.11 -0.71
CA ALA A 74 -6.31 -10.54 -0.11
C ALA A 74 -6.08 -11.35 1.17
N HIS A 75 -5.14 -12.30 1.18
CA HIS A 75 -4.79 -13.04 2.39
C HIS A 75 -4.29 -12.13 3.53
N TYR A 76 -3.47 -11.12 3.22
CA TYR A 76 -3.08 -10.13 4.23
C TYR A 76 -4.28 -9.34 4.75
N ALA A 77 -5.16 -8.88 3.85
CA ALA A 77 -6.36 -8.14 4.23
C ALA A 77 -7.29 -8.99 5.12
N GLU A 78 -7.60 -10.22 4.72
CA GLU A 78 -8.46 -11.14 5.47
C GLU A 78 -7.90 -11.44 6.86
N ALA A 79 -6.60 -11.76 6.96
CA ALA A 79 -5.94 -11.99 8.24
C ALA A 79 -6.03 -10.76 9.16
N LEU A 80 -6.01 -9.56 8.58
CA LEU A 80 -6.12 -8.28 9.27
C LEU A 80 -7.57 -7.79 9.42
N GLY A 81 -8.57 -8.59 9.04
CA GLY A 81 -9.98 -8.21 9.14
C GLY A 81 -10.36 -7.01 8.25
N LEU A 82 -9.63 -6.83 7.15
CA LEU A 82 -9.83 -5.80 6.15
C LEU A 82 -10.50 -6.40 4.91
N HIS A 83 -11.15 -5.54 4.12
CA HIS A 83 -11.65 -5.91 2.79
C HIS A 83 -10.77 -5.30 1.71
N ALA A 84 -10.24 -6.14 0.82
CA ALA A 84 -9.47 -5.70 -0.34
C ALA A 84 -10.39 -5.48 -1.55
N TYR A 85 -10.55 -4.23 -1.98
CA TYR A 85 -11.29 -3.87 -3.19
C TYR A 85 -10.35 -3.53 -4.34
N HIS A 86 -10.44 -4.28 -5.44
CA HIS A 86 -9.63 -4.05 -6.64
C HIS A 86 -10.46 -3.31 -7.69
N PHE A 87 -9.97 -2.17 -8.16
CA PHE A 87 -10.63 -1.38 -9.19
C PHE A 87 -9.80 -1.35 -10.46
N LEU A 88 -10.45 -1.59 -11.60
CA LEU A 88 -9.88 -1.32 -12.92
C LEU A 88 -10.51 -0.03 -13.46
N LEU A 89 -9.67 0.94 -13.79
CA LEU A 89 -10.11 2.23 -14.32
C LEU A 89 -9.45 2.48 -15.67
N ASN A 90 -10.21 3.03 -16.61
CA ASN A 90 -9.64 3.59 -17.82
C ASN A 90 -8.75 4.80 -17.44
N PRO A 91 -7.49 4.90 -17.89
CA PRO A 91 -6.61 6.02 -17.55
C PRO A 91 -7.21 7.40 -17.86
N LYS A 92 -8.06 7.51 -18.89
CA LYS A 92 -8.77 8.75 -19.22
C LYS A 92 -9.78 9.19 -18.14
N GLN A 93 -10.31 8.23 -17.38
CA GLN A 93 -11.30 8.45 -16.34
C GLN A 93 -10.69 8.46 -14.93
N GLU A 94 -9.49 7.92 -14.73
CA GLU A 94 -8.76 7.86 -13.45
C GLU A 94 -8.76 9.21 -12.73
N ARG A 95 -8.36 10.28 -13.43
CA ARG A 95 -8.32 11.66 -12.87
C ARG A 95 -9.67 12.16 -12.35
N LYS A 96 -10.78 11.68 -12.92
CA LYS A 96 -12.14 12.09 -12.52
C LYS A 96 -12.70 11.21 -11.42
N ILE A 97 -12.42 9.91 -11.47
CA ILE A 97 -13.04 8.90 -10.60
C ILE A 97 -12.27 8.72 -9.30
N LEU A 98 -10.93 8.66 -9.35
CA LEU A 98 -10.11 8.34 -8.19
C LEU A 98 -10.36 9.31 -7.00
N PRO A 99 -10.42 10.64 -7.18
CA PRO A 99 -10.70 11.55 -6.06
C PRO A 99 -12.10 11.36 -5.45
N ARG A 100 -13.07 10.90 -6.26
CA ARG A 100 -14.44 10.62 -5.79
C ARG A 100 -14.49 9.35 -4.95
N LEU A 101 -13.76 8.31 -5.38
CA LEU A 101 -13.61 7.07 -4.61
C LEU A 101 -12.90 7.35 -3.28
N GLU A 102 -11.78 8.08 -3.29
CA GLU A 102 -11.06 8.46 -2.07
C GLU A 102 -11.97 9.22 -1.09
N LYS A 103 -12.76 10.19 -1.58
CA LYS A 103 -13.70 10.92 -0.73
C LYS A 103 -14.81 10.03 -0.14
N ALA A 104 -15.33 9.09 -0.92
CA ALA A 104 -16.38 8.18 -0.46
C ALA A 104 -15.88 7.20 0.60
N LEU A 105 -14.64 6.71 0.47
CA LEU A 105 -14.03 5.76 1.40
C LEU A 105 -13.61 6.39 2.74
N ILE A 106 -13.31 7.69 2.78
CA ILE A 106 -12.99 8.41 4.03
C ILE A 106 -14.26 8.78 4.83
N ALA A 107 -15.41 8.89 4.15
CA ALA A 107 -16.68 9.30 4.75
C ALA A 107 -17.53 8.14 5.27
N ALA A 108 -17.07 6.90 5.08
CA ALA A 108 -17.71 5.66 5.54
C ALA A 108 -17.02 5.15 6.81
#